data_AF-A0A1V3QIK0-F1
#
_entry.id   AF-A0A1V3QIK0-F1
#
_cell.length_a   1.000
_cell.length_b   1.000
_cell.length_c   1.000
_cell.angle_alpha   90.00
_cell.angle_beta   90.00
_cell.angle_gamma   90.00
#
_symmetry.space_group_name_H-M   'P 1'
#
loop_
_entity.id
_entity.type
_entity.pdbx_description
1 polymer ?
#
loop_
_entity_poly.entity_id
_entity_poly.type
_entity_poly.pdbx_seq_one_letter_code
_entity_poly.pdbx_strand_id
1 'polypeptide(L)'
;MILRAGLLVLLATGWQSSLVAGSQGDDQQHAFDFHFGTWATQIMSRDVTASGVGKWVKFSGTVIDQPLWQGRANLEKIEASGAGGHFQGLTLFLYNPKSGQWSEQFAGSSDGIMQEASYGSFKDGRGVFYGWTESAGKRIFERDIWSNITPDSYHYEIASSPDGGKTWVIHFVAQLTRLKKNSDDPARYTPGTGAEHDFDFNLGHWSTRIRAVPDPLSSPHAWSDLSGTHQVYRVWDDWAHVGQLEVDGPKGHIEDLALRLYDRKTQQWRVYFADSKSGTLEKPMVGGFKDGVGSFIGMDEIDGKTVLTRNVWSHITAKSGQQDWAISTDAGKSWVPTWTSTDTPAGRSP
;
A
#
# COMPACT_ATOMS: atom_id res chain seq x y z
N MET A 1 -15.22 7.51 -5.19
CA MET A 1 -14.39 8.17 -4.16
C MET A 1 -15.28 9.14 -3.38
N ILE A 2 -15.85 8.65 -2.28
CA ILE A 2 -17.07 9.20 -1.67
C ILE A 2 -16.74 9.78 -0.28
N LEU A 3 -17.19 11.01 -0.04
CA LEU A 3 -17.23 11.58 1.30
C LEU A 3 -18.16 10.73 2.19
N ARG A 4 -17.58 9.89 3.05
CA ARG A 4 -18.34 9.17 4.09
C ARG A 4 -18.52 10.06 5.32
N ALA A 5 -19.71 10.64 5.48
CA ALA A 5 -20.17 11.26 6.73
C ALA A 5 -20.53 10.17 7.76
N GLY A 6 -20.00 10.30 8.97
CA GLY A 6 -20.14 9.31 10.04
C GLY A 6 -21.29 9.60 11.01
N LEU A 7 -21.58 8.60 11.84
CA LEU A 7 -22.08 8.80 13.20
C LEU A 7 -21.81 7.54 14.04
N LEU A 8 -21.03 7.66 15.10
CA LEU A 8 -21.07 6.70 16.22
C LEU A 8 -20.87 7.47 17.53
N VAL A 9 -21.89 7.40 18.40
CA VAL A 9 -21.86 7.92 19.77
C VAL A 9 -21.39 6.79 20.68
N LEU A 10 -20.32 7.03 21.45
CA LEU A 10 -19.96 6.18 22.59
C LEU A 10 -19.59 7.07 23.78
N LEU A 11 -20.39 6.95 24.84
CA LEU A 11 -20.14 7.52 26.16
C LEU A 11 -18.99 6.77 26.83
N ALA A 12 -17.93 7.47 27.23
CA ALA A 12 -16.90 6.93 28.10
C ALA A 12 -16.89 7.71 29.43
N THR A 13 -17.16 6.99 30.53
CA THR A 13 -16.94 7.47 31.90
C THR A 13 -15.45 7.42 32.23
N GLY A 14 -14.88 8.57 32.59
CA GLY A 14 -13.44 8.74 32.79
C GLY A 14 -12.92 8.33 34.16
N TRP A 15 -11.62 8.07 34.21
CA TRP A 15 -10.76 8.15 35.40
C TRP A 15 -9.45 8.82 34.98
N GLN A 16 -9.09 9.91 35.66
CA GLN A 16 -7.86 10.68 35.43
C GLN A 16 -6.68 10.05 36.17
N SER A 17 -5.53 9.98 35.49
CA SER A 17 -4.21 9.81 36.11
C SER A 17 -3.21 10.74 35.44
N SER A 18 -2.38 11.36 36.28
CA SER A 18 -1.52 12.52 36.06
C SER A 18 -0.40 12.37 35.02
N LEU A 19 -0.16 13.48 34.31
CA LEU A 19 0.86 13.70 33.28
C LEU A 19 2.29 13.66 33.85
N VAL A 20 3.19 12.96 33.15
CA VAL A 20 4.64 13.19 33.18
C VAL A 20 5.04 13.61 31.77
N ALA A 21 5.73 14.75 31.67
CA ALA A 21 6.15 15.35 30.41
C ALA A 21 7.30 14.58 29.75
N GLY A 22 7.04 14.06 28.55
CA GLY A 22 8.02 13.71 27.53
C GLY A 22 7.47 14.17 26.18
N SER A 23 8.04 15.23 25.61
CA SER A 23 7.55 15.84 24.38
C SER A 23 7.98 15.06 23.13
N GLN A 24 7.33 13.92 22.88
CA GLN A 24 6.93 13.46 21.56
C GLN A 24 5.41 13.34 21.63
N GLY A 25 4.72 14.48 21.46
CA GLY A 25 3.26 14.48 21.51
C GLY A 25 2.70 13.75 20.28
N ASP A 26 1.95 12.67 20.53
CA ASP A 26 0.64 12.32 19.99
C ASP A 26 0.33 12.43 18.48
N ASP A 27 1.28 12.79 17.62
CA ASP A 27 1.08 12.82 16.17
C ASP A 27 1.22 11.41 15.59
N GLN A 28 0.15 10.63 15.78
CA GLN A 28 0.10 9.27 15.25
C GLN A 28 0.25 9.23 13.73
N GLN A 29 -0.07 10.30 12.99
CA GLN A 29 0.02 10.28 11.51
C GLN A 29 1.46 10.34 11.00
N HIS A 30 2.42 10.68 11.86
CA HIS A 30 3.85 10.75 11.57
C HIS A 30 4.66 9.74 12.40
N ALA A 31 4.00 8.72 12.94
CA ALA A 31 4.63 7.74 13.81
C ALA A 31 5.72 6.90 13.12
N PHE A 32 5.67 6.78 11.78
CA PHE A 32 6.67 6.10 10.97
C PHE A 32 7.79 7.00 10.44
N ASP A 33 7.83 8.30 10.76
CA ASP A 33 8.87 9.21 10.24
C ASP A 33 10.30 8.74 10.53
N PHE A 34 10.50 8.00 11.63
CA PHE A 34 11.78 7.40 11.96
C PHE A 34 12.26 6.40 10.89
N HIS A 35 11.35 5.73 10.18
CA HIS A 35 11.58 4.62 9.26
C HIS A 35 12.03 5.09 7.87
N PHE A 36 11.71 6.32 7.47
CA PHE A 36 12.07 6.85 6.14
C PHE A 36 13.58 6.79 5.87
N GLY A 37 13.93 6.40 4.63
CA GLY A 37 15.30 6.33 4.14
C GLY A 37 15.81 4.91 3.93
N THR A 38 17.13 4.74 4.01
CA THR A 38 17.80 3.46 3.69
C THR A 38 18.47 2.86 4.92
N TRP A 39 18.32 1.55 5.09
CA TRP A 39 18.75 0.80 6.27
C TRP A 39 19.44 -0.49 5.87
N ALA A 40 20.52 -0.84 6.57
CA ALA A 40 21.01 -2.21 6.58
C ALA A 40 20.13 -3.03 7.53
N THR A 41 19.74 -4.23 7.12
CA THR A 41 18.94 -5.15 7.95
C THR A 41 19.68 -6.47 8.19
N GLN A 42 19.61 -6.95 9.43
CA GLN A 42 20.04 -8.28 9.84
C GLN A 42 18.82 -9.04 10.33
N ILE A 43 18.45 -10.10 9.60
CA ILE A 43 17.20 -10.82 9.80
C ILE A 43 17.49 -12.22 10.31
N MET A 44 16.69 -12.65 11.27
CA MET A 44 16.52 -14.07 11.60
C MET A 44 15.06 -14.43 11.37
N SER A 45 14.80 -15.49 10.60
CA SER A 45 13.46 -16.05 10.43
C SER A 45 13.44 -17.55 10.67
N ARG A 46 12.29 -18.10 11.02
CA ARG A 46 12.06 -19.54 11.19
C ARG A 46 10.60 -19.88 10.91
N ASP A 47 10.34 -21.09 10.44
CA ASP A 47 8.97 -21.51 10.21
C ASP A 47 8.26 -21.88 11.51
N VAL A 48 6.98 -21.53 11.59
CA VAL A 48 6.05 -22.03 12.61
C VAL A 48 4.99 -22.85 11.90
N THR A 49 4.99 -24.15 12.17
CA THR A 49 4.06 -25.10 11.55
C THR A 49 3.29 -25.86 12.61
N ALA A 50 2.28 -26.63 12.19
CA ALA A 50 1.58 -27.54 13.09
C ALA A 50 2.49 -28.62 13.71
N SER A 51 3.62 -28.95 13.09
CA SER A 51 4.57 -29.96 13.59
C SER A 51 5.64 -29.40 14.52
N GLY A 52 5.72 -28.07 14.69
CA GLY A 52 6.62 -27.43 15.63
C GLY A 52 7.25 -26.15 15.10
N VAL A 53 8.32 -25.72 15.77
CA VAL A 53 9.06 -24.49 15.46
C VAL A 53 10.40 -24.85 14.83
N GLY A 54 10.66 -24.30 13.65
CA GLY A 54 11.88 -24.51 12.88
C GLY A 54 13.13 -23.89 13.51
N LYS A 55 14.28 -24.16 12.89
CA LYS A 55 15.56 -23.52 13.23
C LYS A 55 15.60 -22.11 12.64
N TRP A 56 16.31 -21.21 13.32
CA TRP A 56 16.59 -19.88 12.78
C TRP A 56 17.48 -19.95 11.54
N VAL A 57 17.11 -19.16 10.55
CA VAL A 57 17.85 -18.90 9.32
C VAL A 57 18.18 -17.42 9.28
N LYS A 58 19.39 -17.08 8.83
CA LYS A 58 19.89 -15.71 8.81
C LYS A 58 19.87 -15.14 7.40
N PHE A 59 19.52 -13.86 7.31
CA PHE A 59 19.62 -13.04 6.10
C PHE A 59 20.25 -11.70 6.46
N SER A 60 20.92 -11.11 5.48
CA SER A 60 21.41 -9.74 5.55
C SER A 60 20.97 -9.03 4.28
N GLY A 61 20.62 -7.75 4.40
CA GLY A 61 20.01 -7.04 3.29
C GLY A 61 19.91 -5.54 3.50
N THR A 62 19.11 -4.93 2.64
CA THR A 62 18.77 -3.51 2.69
C THR A 62 17.25 -3.35 2.76
N VAL A 63 16.82 -2.37 3.55
CA VAL A 63 15.46 -1.86 3.57
C VAL A 63 15.48 -0.42 3.09
N ILE A 64 14.53 -0.07 2.23
CA ILE A 64 14.34 1.30 1.74
C ILE A 64 12.88 1.66 1.92
N ASP A 65 12.64 2.70 2.71
CA ASP A 65 11.31 3.18 3.01
C ASP A 65 11.11 4.59 2.47
N GLN A 66 10.02 4.76 1.73
CA GLN A 66 9.70 5.99 1.02
C GLN A 66 8.38 6.57 1.56
N PRO A 67 8.37 7.83 2.03
CA PRO A 67 7.14 8.47 2.45
C PRO A 67 6.22 8.72 1.26
N LEU A 68 4.93 8.53 1.48
CA LEU A 68 3.82 8.85 0.59
C LEU A 68 2.87 9.82 1.34
N TRP A 69 2.08 10.61 0.61
CA TRP A 69 1.07 11.51 1.21
C TRP A 69 1.60 12.40 2.36
N GLN A 70 2.81 12.91 2.17
CA GLN A 70 3.52 13.72 3.16
C GLN A 70 3.72 13.01 4.52
N GLY A 71 3.93 11.69 4.50
CA GLY A 71 4.21 10.90 5.71
C GLY A 71 3.00 10.19 6.31
N ARG A 72 1.79 10.39 5.78
CA ARG A 72 0.56 9.66 6.19
C ARG A 72 0.43 8.26 5.58
N ALA A 73 1.41 7.89 4.76
CA ALA A 73 1.61 6.55 4.24
C ALA A 73 3.10 6.38 3.93
N ASN A 74 3.55 5.14 3.79
CA ASN A 74 4.90 4.86 3.30
C ASN A 74 4.96 3.48 2.65
N LEU A 75 5.93 3.32 1.75
CA LEU A 75 6.19 2.07 1.07
C LEU A 75 7.63 1.63 1.37
N GLU A 76 7.72 0.53 2.11
CA GLU A 76 8.97 -0.16 2.39
C GLU A 76 9.25 -1.18 1.28
N LYS A 77 10.51 -1.26 0.87
CA LYS A 77 11.07 -2.34 0.05
C LYS A 77 12.16 -3.03 0.84
N ILE A 78 12.15 -4.35 0.82
CA ILE A 78 13.19 -5.18 1.44
C ILE A 78 13.81 -6.11 0.41
N GLU A 79 15.14 -6.16 0.41
CA GLU A 79 15.97 -7.07 -0.36
C GLU A 79 17.01 -7.68 0.58
N ALA A 80 16.95 -8.98 0.81
CA ALA A 80 17.88 -9.68 1.68
C ALA A 80 18.26 -11.04 1.10
N SER A 81 19.45 -11.52 1.46
CA SER A 81 19.93 -12.85 1.09
C SER A 81 20.65 -13.50 2.25
N GLY A 82 20.65 -14.83 2.27
CA GLY A 82 21.38 -15.57 3.27
C GLY A 82 21.25 -17.08 3.11
N ALA A 83 21.39 -17.81 4.22
CA ALA A 83 21.37 -19.27 4.20
C ALA A 83 20.02 -19.85 3.76
N GLY A 84 18.93 -19.07 3.86
CA GLY A 84 17.59 -19.44 3.40
C GLY A 84 17.30 -19.06 1.96
N GLY A 85 18.28 -18.55 1.22
CA GLY A 85 18.11 -18.04 -0.14
C GLY A 85 17.84 -16.55 -0.18
N HIS A 86 17.13 -16.14 -1.22
CA HIS A 86 16.81 -14.75 -1.55
C HIS A 86 15.42 -14.38 -1.00
N PHE A 87 15.31 -13.21 -0.40
CA PHE A 87 14.09 -12.66 0.18
C PHE A 87 13.88 -11.25 -0.36
N GLN A 88 12.78 -11.04 -1.08
CA GLN A 88 12.41 -9.74 -1.62
C GLN A 88 10.92 -9.50 -1.38
N GLY A 89 10.61 -8.33 -0.85
CA GLY A 89 9.27 -7.99 -0.40
C GLY A 89 9.05 -6.49 -0.34
N LEU A 90 7.82 -6.10 -0.06
CA LEU A 90 7.41 -4.73 0.18
C LEU A 90 6.36 -4.72 1.28
N THR A 91 6.27 -3.59 1.96
CA THR A 91 5.27 -3.35 2.99
C THR A 91 4.64 -1.99 2.73
N LEU A 92 3.32 -1.95 2.58
CA LEU A 92 2.56 -0.71 2.48
C LEU A 92 1.99 -0.36 3.85
N PHE A 93 2.26 0.87 4.28
CA PHE A 93 1.75 1.44 5.51
C PHE A 93 0.77 2.55 5.19
N LEU A 94 -0.43 2.52 5.78
CA LEU A 94 -1.47 3.53 5.59
C LEU A 94 -2.01 3.99 6.94
N TYR A 95 -2.06 5.30 7.15
CA TYR A 95 -2.69 5.87 8.33
C TYR A 95 -4.18 6.13 8.10
N ASN A 96 -5.03 5.65 9.01
CA ASN A 96 -6.46 5.95 9.01
C ASN A 96 -6.76 7.07 10.02
N PRO A 97 -7.07 8.30 9.56
CA PRO A 97 -7.30 9.44 10.45
C PRO A 97 -8.58 9.33 11.29
N LYS A 98 -9.51 8.43 10.94
CA LYS A 98 -10.76 8.23 11.69
C LYS A 98 -10.55 7.31 12.89
N SER A 99 -9.76 6.25 12.74
CA SER A 99 -9.47 5.32 13.85
C SER A 99 -8.21 5.71 14.63
N GLY A 100 -7.32 6.51 14.04
CA GLY A 100 -6.01 6.81 14.61
C GLY A 100 -5.04 5.63 14.53
N GLN A 101 -5.32 4.64 13.68
CA GLN A 101 -4.51 3.44 13.53
C GLN A 101 -3.79 3.42 12.18
N TRP A 102 -2.64 2.76 12.18
CA TRP A 102 -1.93 2.36 10.99
C TRP A 102 -2.32 0.95 10.57
N SER A 103 -2.40 0.70 9.27
CA SER A 103 -2.33 -0.64 8.69
C SER A 103 -0.94 -0.93 8.15
N GLU A 104 -0.47 -2.16 8.33
CA GLU A 104 0.76 -2.72 7.77
C GLU A 104 0.38 -3.92 6.89
N GLN A 105 0.71 -3.89 5.59
CA GLN A 105 0.43 -5.00 4.66
C GLN A 105 1.66 -5.37 3.84
N PHE A 106 2.04 -6.65 3.91
CA PHE A 106 3.20 -7.17 3.20
C PHE A 106 2.79 -7.85 1.88
N ALA A 107 3.68 -7.76 0.87
CA ALA A 107 3.65 -8.62 -0.30
C ALA A 107 5.05 -9.17 -0.60
N GLY A 108 5.13 -10.43 -1.00
CA GLY A 108 6.36 -11.05 -1.50
C GLY A 108 6.46 -10.92 -3.02
N SER A 109 7.67 -10.72 -3.55
CA SER A 109 7.87 -10.56 -4.99
C SER A 109 7.61 -11.84 -5.82
N SER A 110 7.49 -12.99 -5.16
CA SER A 110 7.24 -14.28 -5.80
C SER A 110 5.82 -14.49 -6.31
N ASP A 111 4.83 -13.76 -5.75
CA ASP A 111 3.43 -13.86 -6.17
C ASP A 111 2.72 -12.51 -6.33
N GLY A 112 3.27 -11.42 -5.79
CA GLY A 112 2.70 -10.08 -5.96
C GLY A 112 1.32 -9.93 -5.33
N ILE A 113 1.04 -10.66 -4.24
CA ILE A 113 -0.24 -10.61 -3.53
C ILE A 113 -0.04 -9.89 -2.19
N MET A 114 -0.79 -8.81 -1.97
CA MET A 114 -0.88 -8.17 -0.66
C MET A 114 -1.58 -9.11 0.32
N GLN A 115 -0.94 -9.36 1.46
CA GLN A 115 -1.48 -10.13 2.56
C GLN A 115 -2.52 -9.32 3.35
N GLU A 116 -3.24 -9.99 4.27
CA GLU A 116 -4.13 -9.28 5.19
C GLU A 116 -3.35 -8.25 6.02
N ALA A 117 -4.02 -7.15 6.39
CA ALA A 117 -3.39 -6.10 7.19
C ALA A 117 -3.27 -6.50 8.66
N SER A 118 -2.13 -6.14 9.24
CA SER A 118 -2.02 -5.91 10.68
C SER A 118 -2.39 -4.45 10.98
N TYR A 119 -3.10 -4.21 12.08
CA TYR A 119 -3.51 -2.87 12.52
C TYR A 119 -2.92 -2.53 13.88
N GLY A 120 -2.43 -1.30 14.02
CA GLY A 120 -1.71 -0.89 15.22
C GLY A 120 -1.59 0.60 15.39
N SER A 121 -0.86 0.99 16.44
CA SER A 121 -0.51 2.37 16.75
C SER A 121 0.79 2.40 17.53
N PHE A 122 1.41 3.57 17.64
CA PHE A 122 2.61 3.76 18.44
C PHE A 122 2.26 4.36 19.79
N LYS A 123 2.88 3.83 20.84
CA LYS A 123 2.80 4.40 22.18
C LYS A 123 4.17 4.31 22.84
N ASP A 124 4.63 5.43 23.40
CA ASP A 124 5.90 5.52 24.13
C ASP A 124 7.11 4.96 23.33
N GLY A 125 7.18 5.28 22.03
CA GLY A 125 8.25 4.83 21.14
C GLY A 125 8.19 3.34 20.76
N ARG A 126 7.03 2.69 20.96
CA ARG A 126 6.79 1.29 20.61
C ARG A 126 5.53 1.14 19.76
N GLY A 127 5.68 0.59 18.56
CA GLY A 127 4.57 0.21 17.70
C GLY A 127 4.14 -1.22 18.02
N VAL A 128 2.83 -1.44 18.18
CA VAL A 128 2.27 -2.79 18.33
C VAL A 128 1.09 -2.94 17.39
N PHE A 129 1.19 -3.94 16.52
CA PHE A 129 0.23 -4.23 15.47
C PHE A 129 -0.29 -5.65 15.65
N TYR A 130 -1.56 -5.84 15.29
CA TYR A 130 -2.21 -7.15 15.35
C TYR A 130 -2.92 -7.43 14.04
N GLY A 131 -2.73 -8.65 13.55
CA GLY A 131 -3.29 -9.10 12.30
C GLY A 131 -3.61 -10.58 12.34
N TRP A 132 -3.87 -11.12 11.16
CA TRP A 132 -4.07 -12.54 10.98
C TRP A 132 -3.28 -12.99 9.77
N THR A 133 -2.68 -14.16 9.91
CA THR A 133 -2.07 -14.88 8.79
C THR A 133 -2.75 -16.25 8.64
N GLU A 134 -2.52 -16.92 7.52
CA GLU A 134 -3.01 -18.28 7.30
C GLU A 134 -1.84 -19.25 7.17
N SER A 135 -1.90 -20.34 7.94
CA SER A 135 -0.94 -21.43 7.84
C SER A 135 -1.66 -22.77 7.83
N ALA A 136 -1.44 -23.56 6.78
CA ALA A 136 -2.10 -24.86 6.56
C ALA A 136 -3.65 -24.79 6.66
N GLY A 137 -4.26 -23.73 6.11
CA GLY A 137 -5.71 -23.51 6.13
C GLY A 137 -6.29 -23.13 7.50
N LYS A 138 -5.42 -22.80 8.47
CA LYS A 138 -5.83 -22.27 9.78
C LYS A 138 -5.48 -20.80 9.88
N ARG A 139 -6.42 -20.01 10.40
CA ARG A 139 -6.20 -18.62 10.76
C ARG A 139 -5.34 -18.57 12.03
N ILE A 140 -4.20 -17.90 11.95
CA ILE A 140 -3.22 -17.74 13.03
C ILE A 140 -3.17 -16.27 13.41
N PHE A 141 -3.26 -15.97 14.71
CA PHE A 141 -3.19 -14.59 15.17
C PHE A 141 -1.74 -14.11 15.13
N GLU A 142 -1.51 -12.93 14.58
CA GLU A 142 -0.17 -12.37 14.37
C GLU A 142 -0.01 -11.06 15.15
N ARG A 143 1.22 -10.78 15.59
CA ARG A 143 1.59 -9.55 16.26
C ARG A 143 2.95 -9.07 15.79
N ASP A 144 2.98 -7.82 15.36
CA ASP A 144 4.18 -7.14 14.87
C ASP A 144 4.57 -6.06 15.87
N ILE A 145 5.86 -5.97 16.17
CA ILE A 145 6.39 -5.07 17.17
C ILE A 145 7.52 -4.25 16.59
N TRP A 146 7.36 -2.93 16.64
CA TRP A 146 8.39 -1.94 16.37
C TRP A 146 8.92 -1.41 17.69
N SER A 147 10.22 -1.50 17.96
CA SER A 147 10.78 -1.10 19.25
C SER A 147 12.26 -0.73 19.19
N ASN A 148 12.82 -0.27 20.32
CA ASN A 148 14.20 0.18 20.43
C ASN A 148 14.57 1.22 19.34
N ILE A 149 13.63 2.11 19.06
CA ILE A 149 13.70 3.07 17.97
C ILE A 149 14.63 4.21 18.40
N THR A 150 15.65 4.45 17.58
CA THR A 150 16.56 5.59 17.67
C THR A 150 16.67 6.22 16.29
N PRO A 151 17.29 7.42 16.16
CA PRO A 151 17.55 7.99 14.84
C PRO A 151 18.32 7.05 13.91
N ASP A 152 19.19 6.18 14.44
CA ASP A 152 20.11 5.38 13.64
C ASP A 152 19.84 3.86 13.68
N SER A 153 18.85 3.40 14.44
CA SER A 153 18.53 1.98 14.57
C SER A 153 17.11 1.73 15.02
N TYR A 154 16.55 0.57 14.68
CA TYR A 154 15.35 0.04 15.33
C TYR A 154 15.30 -1.48 15.26
N HIS A 155 14.41 -2.06 16.06
CA HIS A 155 14.10 -3.47 16.11
C HIS A 155 12.68 -3.72 15.60
N TYR A 156 12.53 -4.76 14.79
CA TYR A 156 11.23 -5.26 14.35
C TYR A 156 11.13 -6.77 14.62
N GLU A 157 9.99 -7.24 15.12
CA GLU A 157 9.71 -8.66 15.30
C GLU A 157 8.26 -9.03 14.99
N ILE A 158 8.06 -10.25 14.49
CA ILE A 158 6.75 -10.85 14.26
C ILE A 158 6.62 -12.10 15.13
N ALA A 159 5.47 -12.23 15.79
CA ALA A 159 5.10 -13.42 16.54
C ALA A 159 3.73 -13.95 16.12
N SER A 160 3.63 -15.28 16.05
CA SER A 160 2.39 -16.00 15.75
C SER A 160 1.81 -16.65 17.00
N SER A 161 0.48 -16.72 17.06
CA SER A 161 -0.28 -17.34 18.13
C SER A 161 -1.42 -18.21 17.56
N PRO A 162 -1.26 -19.55 17.58
CA PRO A 162 -2.30 -20.47 17.09
C PRO A 162 -3.48 -20.65 18.08
N ASP A 163 -3.36 -20.13 19.32
CA ASP A 163 -4.32 -20.32 20.40
C ASP A 163 -5.08 -19.04 20.79
N GLY A 164 -5.09 -18.05 19.90
CA GLY A 164 -5.84 -16.80 20.06
C GLY A 164 -5.18 -15.82 21.04
N GLY A 165 -3.85 -15.81 21.10
CA GLY A 165 -3.05 -14.85 21.86
C GLY A 165 -2.62 -15.33 23.25
N LYS A 166 -2.84 -16.61 23.61
CA LYS A 166 -2.44 -17.13 24.94
C LYS A 166 -0.96 -17.46 24.97
N THR A 167 -0.44 -18.05 23.89
CA THR A 167 0.99 -18.31 23.70
C THR A 167 1.48 -17.69 22.40
N TRP A 168 2.73 -17.24 22.39
CA TRP A 168 3.33 -16.53 21.27
C TRP A 168 4.67 -17.15 20.92
N VAL A 169 4.89 -17.37 19.62
CA VAL A 169 6.18 -17.80 19.08
C VAL A 169 6.70 -16.71 18.16
N ILE A 170 7.78 -16.04 18.56
CA ILE A 170 8.50 -15.11 17.68
C ILE A 170 9.14 -15.92 16.56
N HIS A 171 8.90 -15.54 15.31
CA HIS A 171 9.40 -16.27 14.14
C HIS A 171 10.08 -15.40 13.10
N PHE A 172 10.04 -14.09 13.28
CA PHE A 172 10.82 -13.14 12.49
C PHE A 172 11.39 -12.08 13.43
N VAL A 173 12.66 -11.76 13.25
CA VAL A 173 13.35 -10.68 13.94
C VAL A 173 14.25 -9.96 12.95
N ALA A 174 14.14 -8.64 12.87
CA ALA A 174 15.03 -7.79 12.11
C ALA A 174 15.67 -6.73 13.02
N GLN A 175 16.98 -6.56 12.87
CA GLN A 175 17.71 -5.44 13.45
C GLN A 175 18.18 -4.52 12.34
N LEU A 176 17.82 -3.25 12.43
CA LEU A 176 18.12 -2.28 11.40
C LEU A 176 19.09 -1.21 11.88
N THR A 177 19.95 -0.77 10.97
CA THR A 177 20.91 0.31 11.19
C THR A 177 20.91 1.24 9.99
N ARG A 178 20.76 2.55 10.24
CA ARG A 178 20.64 3.55 9.19
C ARG A 178 21.90 3.60 8.34
N LEU A 179 21.71 3.64 7.02
CA LEU A 179 22.79 3.85 6.06
C LEU A 179 22.90 5.33 5.69
N LYS A 180 24.13 5.84 5.60
CA LYS A 180 24.41 7.24 5.22
C LYS A 180 24.19 7.53 3.73
N LYS A 181 24.11 6.49 2.91
CA LYS A 181 23.96 6.57 1.46
C LYS A 181 22.64 5.92 1.08
N ASN A 182 21.82 6.63 0.30
CA ASN A 182 20.71 6.01 -0.42
C ASN A 182 21.33 5.01 -1.41
N SER A 183 21.14 3.71 -1.18
CA SER A 183 21.60 2.68 -2.11
C SER A 183 20.72 2.57 -3.36
N ASP A 184 19.55 3.23 -3.34
CA ASP A 184 18.68 3.44 -4.50
C ASP A 184 19.25 4.51 -5.46
N ASP A 185 20.50 4.37 -5.86
CA ASP A 185 20.93 4.97 -7.13
C ASP A 185 20.20 4.15 -8.21
N PRO A 186 19.21 4.70 -8.93
CA PRO A 186 18.44 3.91 -9.87
C PRO A 186 19.41 3.37 -10.92
N ALA A 187 19.70 2.08 -10.83
CA ALA A 187 20.37 1.37 -11.91
C ALA A 187 19.63 1.73 -13.19
N ARG A 188 20.38 2.04 -14.27
CA ARG A 188 19.79 2.48 -15.53
C ARG A 188 18.70 1.51 -15.95
N TYR A 189 17.47 2.01 -15.95
CA TYR A 189 16.32 1.27 -16.42
C TYR A 189 16.53 0.89 -17.88
N THR A 190 16.39 -0.40 -18.16
CA THR A 190 16.30 -0.90 -19.53
C THR A 190 14.89 -1.44 -19.69
N PRO A 191 14.03 -0.78 -20.49
CA PRO A 191 12.69 -1.27 -20.73
C PRO A 191 12.71 -2.71 -21.22
N GLY A 192 12.01 -3.60 -20.51
CA GLY A 192 11.75 -4.95 -20.97
C GLY A 192 10.56 -5.00 -21.93
N THR A 193 10.27 -6.20 -22.43
CA THR A 193 9.19 -6.43 -23.41
C THR A 193 8.13 -7.42 -22.94
N GLY A 194 8.26 -7.96 -21.72
CA GLY A 194 7.29 -8.87 -21.12
C GLY A 194 6.07 -8.13 -20.55
N ALA A 195 5.03 -8.87 -20.18
CA ALA A 195 3.80 -8.29 -19.64
C ALA A 195 4.01 -7.62 -18.27
N GLU A 196 5.06 -8.00 -17.54
CA GLU A 196 5.54 -7.31 -16.34
C GLU A 196 6.01 -5.86 -16.60
N HIS A 197 6.13 -5.45 -17.86
CA HIS A 197 6.50 -4.10 -18.31
C HIS A 197 5.32 -3.32 -18.91
N ASP A 198 4.09 -3.86 -18.87
CA ASP A 198 2.94 -3.25 -19.54
C ASP A 198 2.61 -1.83 -19.05
N PHE A 199 2.98 -1.50 -17.79
CA PHE A 199 2.73 -0.19 -17.19
C PHE A 199 3.87 0.81 -17.36
N ASP A 200 4.96 0.44 -18.01
CA ASP A 200 6.18 1.25 -18.09
C ASP A 200 5.95 2.60 -18.78
N PHE A 201 4.95 2.68 -19.66
CA PHE A 201 4.52 3.93 -20.29
C PHE A 201 4.07 5.00 -19.29
N ASN A 202 3.63 4.61 -18.08
CA ASN A 202 3.05 5.50 -17.07
C ASN A 202 4.06 5.92 -15.99
N LEU A 203 5.33 5.53 -16.11
CA LEU A 203 6.37 5.91 -15.16
C LEU A 203 6.73 7.39 -15.20
N GLY A 204 7.07 7.95 -14.04
CA GLY A 204 7.53 9.33 -13.91
C GLY A 204 6.44 10.31 -13.48
N HIS A 205 6.59 11.58 -13.87
CA HIS A 205 5.74 12.68 -13.41
C HIS A 205 4.82 13.17 -14.53
N TRP A 206 3.53 13.18 -14.24
CA TRP A 206 2.48 13.53 -15.19
C TRP A 206 1.63 14.67 -14.66
N SER A 207 1.20 15.54 -15.56
CA SER A 207 0.03 16.39 -15.36
C SER A 207 -1.20 15.63 -15.80
N THR A 208 -2.22 15.61 -14.94
CA THR A 208 -3.46 14.85 -15.16
C THR A 208 -4.67 15.77 -15.22
N ARG A 209 -5.59 15.46 -16.13
CA ARG A 209 -6.92 16.06 -16.23
C ARG A 209 -7.94 14.96 -16.10
N ILE A 210 -8.91 15.14 -15.20
CA ILE A 210 -9.90 14.13 -14.87
C ILE A 210 -11.28 14.74 -14.98
N ARG A 211 -12.25 13.95 -15.46
CA ARG A 211 -13.66 14.14 -15.13
C ARG A 211 -14.08 12.93 -14.32
N ALA A 212 -14.75 13.14 -13.19
CA ALA A 212 -15.23 12.07 -12.33
C ALA A 212 -16.70 12.28 -11.93
N VAL A 213 -17.42 11.20 -11.65
CA VAL A 213 -18.76 11.20 -11.08
C VAL A 213 -18.65 10.83 -9.61
N PRO A 214 -18.78 11.79 -8.67
CA PRO A 214 -18.55 11.53 -7.25
C PRO A 214 -19.57 10.58 -6.63
N ASP A 215 -20.82 10.65 -7.08
CA ASP A 215 -21.96 9.94 -6.50
C ASP A 215 -22.65 9.05 -7.56
N PRO A 216 -21.97 8.02 -8.10
CA PRO A 216 -22.39 7.36 -9.34
C PRO A 216 -23.67 6.54 -9.20
N LEU A 217 -24.08 6.16 -7.98
CA LEU A 217 -25.34 5.43 -7.76
C LEU A 217 -26.57 6.34 -7.61
N SER A 218 -26.38 7.57 -7.13
CA SER A 218 -27.48 8.52 -6.91
C SER A 218 -27.57 9.59 -7.99
N SER A 219 -26.43 9.97 -8.59
CA SER A 219 -26.30 11.03 -9.59
C SER A 219 -25.30 10.66 -10.70
N PRO A 220 -25.56 9.61 -11.51
CA PRO A 220 -24.63 9.04 -12.49
C PRO A 220 -24.18 9.99 -13.62
N HIS A 221 -24.75 11.18 -13.72
CA HIS A 221 -24.43 12.18 -14.74
C HIS A 221 -23.85 13.47 -14.15
N ALA A 222 -23.64 13.54 -12.83
CA ALA A 222 -23.09 14.70 -12.14
C ALA A 222 -21.56 14.71 -12.19
N TRP A 223 -21.01 14.99 -13.38
CA TRP A 223 -19.57 15.07 -13.60
C TRP A 223 -18.95 16.30 -12.90
N SER A 224 -17.74 16.10 -12.39
CA SER A 224 -16.88 17.15 -11.83
C SER A 224 -15.52 17.08 -12.50
N ASP A 225 -15.00 18.24 -12.90
CA ASP A 225 -13.67 18.37 -13.47
C ASP A 225 -12.63 18.50 -12.33
N LEU A 226 -11.52 17.78 -12.46
CA LEU A 226 -10.38 17.80 -11.53
C LEU A 226 -9.08 17.91 -12.33
N SER A 227 -8.04 18.43 -11.70
CA SER A 227 -6.70 18.43 -12.29
C SER A 227 -5.60 18.51 -11.26
N GLY A 228 -4.42 17.99 -11.62
CA GLY A 228 -3.24 18.06 -10.78
C GLY A 228 -2.13 17.18 -11.32
N THR A 229 -1.54 16.37 -10.45
CA THR A 229 -0.37 15.54 -10.78
C THR A 229 -0.61 14.07 -10.51
N HIS A 230 0.07 13.24 -11.29
CA HIS A 230 0.17 11.81 -11.07
C HIS A 230 1.64 11.42 -11.16
N GLN A 231 2.18 10.85 -10.08
CA GLN A 231 3.60 10.49 -9.97
C GLN A 231 3.72 9.00 -9.77
N VAL A 232 4.45 8.32 -10.66
CA VAL A 232 4.54 6.86 -10.65
C VAL A 232 5.99 6.43 -10.52
N TYR A 233 6.23 5.59 -9.51
CA TYR A 233 7.54 5.08 -9.13
C TYR A 233 7.59 3.56 -9.29
N ARG A 234 8.78 3.05 -9.59
CA ARG A 234 9.05 1.61 -9.72
C ARG A 234 9.39 0.97 -8.39
N VAL A 235 9.01 -0.30 -8.27
CA VAL A 235 9.23 -1.18 -7.13
C VAL A 235 9.69 -2.55 -7.68
N TRP A 236 10.63 -3.22 -7.00
CA TRP A 236 11.19 -4.54 -7.36
C TRP A 236 11.60 -4.69 -8.84
N ASP A 237 12.67 -4.02 -9.27
CA ASP A 237 13.25 -4.19 -10.61
C ASP A 237 12.21 -4.30 -11.76
N ASP A 238 11.12 -3.51 -11.64
CA ASP A 238 10.11 -3.14 -12.66
C ASP A 238 8.81 -3.96 -12.71
N TRP A 239 8.62 -4.99 -11.89
CA TRP A 239 7.34 -5.74 -11.87
C TRP A 239 6.37 -5.31 -10.75
N ALA A 240 6.64 -4.17 -10.13
CA ALA A 240 5.71 -3.48 -9.24
C ALA A 240 5.82 -1.95 -9.40
N HIS A 241 4.71 -1.24 -9.17
CA HIS A 241 4.62 0.21 -9.32
C HIS A 241 3.75 0.81 -8.22
N VAL A 242 4.11 2.02 -7.77
CA VAL A 242 3.22 2.85 -6.94
C VAL A 242 2.99 4.19 -7.63
N GLY A 243 1.73 4.51 -7.89
CA GLY A 243 1.29 5.82 -8.37
C GLY A 243 0.69 6.64 -7.23
N GLN A 244 1.06 7.91 -7.11
CA GLN A 244 0.43 8.90 -6.23
C GLN A 244 -0.32 9.91 -7.08
N LEU A 245 -1.62 10.07 -6.83
CA LEU A 245 -2.48 11.01 -7.51
C LEU A 245 -2.79 12.17 -6.56
N GLU A 246 -2.61 13.40 -7.02
CA GLU A 246 -2.93 14.60 -6.25
C GLU A 246 -3.63 15.60 -7.15
N VAL A 247 -4.93 15.82 -6.94
CA VAL A 247 -5.77 16.62 -7.84
C VAL A 247 -6.81 17.45 -7.09
N ASP A 248 -7.11 18.62 -7.65
CA ASP A 248 -8.09 19.56 -7.11
C ASP A 248 -9.24 19.76 -8.07
N GLY A 249 -10.42 20.06 -7.52
CA GLY A 249 -11.58 20.51 -8.28
C GLY A 249 -12.65 21.16 -7.41
N PRO A 250 -13.83 21.46 -7.96
CA PRO A 250 -14.87 22.23 -7.28
C PRO A 250 -15.37 21.63 -5.96
N LYS A 251 -15.28 20.29 -5.83
CA LYS A 251 -15.70 19.55 -4.62
C LYS A 251 -14.55 19.28 -3.64
N GLY A 252 -13.36 19.84 -3.89
CA GLY A 252 -12.19 19.76 -3.02
C GLY A 252 -11.04 18.95 -3.61
N HIS A 253 -10.18 18.49 -2.70
CA HIS A 253 -8.92 17.83 -2.99
C HIS A 253 -9.03 16.29 -2.93
N ILE A 254 -8.32 15.63 -3.82
CA ILE A 254 -8.17 14.17 -3.94
C ILE A 254 -6.69 13.84 -3.84
N GLU A 255 -6.38 12.91 -2.95
CA GLU A 255 -5.04 12.38 -2.73
C GLU A 255 -5.17 10.86 -2.58
N ASP A 256 -4.83 10.17 -3.67
CA ASP A 256 -5.02 8.72 -3.83
C ASP A 256 -3.68 8.06 -4.20
N LEU A 257 -3.64 6.73 -4.08
CA LEU A 257 -2.55 5.93 -4.60
C LEU A 257 -3.06 4.69 -5.33
N ALA A 258 -2.24 4.21 -6.27
CA ALA A 258 -2.42 2.93 -6.93
C ALA A 258 -1.16 2.08 -6.80
N LEU A 259 -1.23 0.96 -6.09
CA LEU A 259 -0.16 -0.04 -6.01
C LEU A 259 -0.44 -1.16 -7.03
N ARG A 260 0.49 -1.38 -7.95
CA ARG A 260 0.37 -2.37 -9.03
C ARG A 260 1.42 -3.45 -8.80
N LEU A 261 0.99 -4.70 -8.68
CA LEU A 261 1.86 -5.86 -8.49
C LEU A 261 1.60 -6.86 -9.60
N TYR A 262 2.67 -7.31 -10.26
CA TYR A 262 2.55 -8.35 -11.29
C TYR A 262 2.62 -9.75 -10.66
N ASP A 263 1.55 -10.51 -10.83
CA ASP A 263 1.48 -11.91 -10.41
C ASP A 263 2.10 -12.80 -11.49
N ARG A 264 3.35 -13.19 -11.27
CA ARG A 264 4.12 -14.01 -12.21
C ARG A 264 3.56 -15.40 -12.43
N LYS A 265 2.71 -15.90 -11.52
CA LYS A 265 2.08 -17.23 -11.65
C LYS A 265 0.89 -17.18 -12.60
N THR A 266 0.07 -16.13 -12.48
CA THR A 266 -1.12 -15.95 -13.35
C THR A 266 -0.83 -15.11 -14.59
N GLN A 267 0.32 -14.45 -14.65
CA GLN A 267 0.70 -13.47 -15.68
C GLN A 267 -0.31 -12.33 -15.79
N GLN A 268 -0.83 -11.89 -14.64
CA GLN A 268 -1.79 -10.81 -14.53
C GLN A 268 -1.27 -9.75 -13.57
N TRP A 269 -1.69 -8.53 -13.82
CA TRP A 269 -1.50 -7.42 -12.90
C TRP A 269 -2.64 -7.37 -11.88
N ARG A 270 -2.27 -7.08 -10.63
CA ARG A 270 -3.17 -6.72 -9.54
C ARG A 270 -2.99 -5.24 -9.24
N VAL A 271 -4.08 -4.48 -9.28
CA VAL A 271 -4.06 -3.04 -9.05
C VAL A 271 -4.89 -2.75 -7.81
N TYR A 272 -4.21 -2.34 -6.74
CA TYR A 272 -4.77 -1.95 -5.46
C TYR A 272 -4.88 -0.44 -5.40
N PHE A 273 -5.94 0.07 -4.78
CA PHE A 273 -6.17 1.51 -4.61
C PHE A 273 -6.33 1.84 -3.13
N ALA A 274 -5.88 3.03 -2.74
CA ALA A 274 -6.17 3.59 -1.43
C ALA A 274 -6.33 5.10 -1.52
N ASP A 275 -7.15 5.67 -0.63
CA ASP A 275 -7.33 7.11 -0.47
C ASP A 275 -6.84 7.57 0.90
N SER A 276 -6.26 8.77 0.96
CA SER A 276 -5.65 9.28 2.20
C SER A 276 -6.66 9.67 3.29
N LYS A 277 -7.96 9.76 2.95
CA LYS A 277 -9.03 10.09 3.91
C LYS A 277 -9.51 8.86 4.66
N SER A 278 -9.42 7.68 4.04
CA SER A 278 -9.79 6.41 4.66
C SER A 278 -8.58 5.62 5.19
N GLY A 279 -7.41 5.77 4.57
CA GLY A 279 -6.22 5.00 4.92
C GLY A 279 -6.42 3.49 4.77
N THR A 280 -7.24 3.07 3.81
CA THR A 280 -7.57 1.66 3.57
C THR A 280 -7.11 1.22 2.18
N LEU A 281 -6.42 0.08 2.10
CA LEU A 281 -6.14 -0.56 0.81
C LEU A 281 -7.35 -1.41 0.38
N GLU A 282 -7.90 -1.10 -0.78
CA GLU A 282 -9.03 -1.81 -1.37
C GLU A 282 -8.62 -3.16 -1.96
N LYS A 283 -9.61 -4.03 -2.22
CA LYS A 283 -9.38 -5.28 -2.96
C LYS A 283 -8.85 -4.95 -4.37
N PRO A 284 -7.95 -5.77 -4.92
CA PRO A 284 -7.34 -5.44 -6.20
C PRO A 284 -8.34 -5.62 -7.34
N MET A 285 -8.21 -4.77 -8.34
CA MET A 285 -8.64 -5.10 -9.69
C MET A 285 -7.59 -6.02 -10.33
N VAL A 286 -8.02 -6.99 -11.12
CA VAL A 286 -7.12 -7.95 -11.79
C VAL A 286 -7.30 -7.85 -13.30
N GLY A 287 -6.19 -7.87 -14.03
CA GLY A 287 -6.20 -7.65 -15.47
C GLY A 287 -4.84 -7.75 -16.14
N GLY A 288 -4.77 -7.24 -17.36
CA GLY A 288 -3.55 -7.19 -18.16
C GLY A 288 -3.77 -6.41 -19.45
N PHE A 289 -2.74 -6.34 -20.27
CA PHE A 289 -2.79 -5.62 -21.54
C PHE A 289 -2.94 -6.57 -22.72
N LYS A 290 -3.68 -6.10 -23.72
CA LYS A 290 -3.81 -6.76 -25.02
C LYS A 290 -3.96 -5.69 -26.09
N ASP A 291 -3.17 -5.78 -27.14
CA ASP A 291 -3.22 -4.88 -28.30
C ASP A 291 -3.16 -3.39 -27.92
N GLY A 292 -2.33 -3.05 -26.91
CA GLY A 292 -2.16 -1.68 -26.41
C GLY A 292 -3.29 -1.16 -25.51
N VAL A 293 -4.22 -2.03 -25.10
CA VAL A 293 -5.33 -1.71 -24.20
C VAL A 293 -5.20 -2.51 -22.92
N GLY A 294 -5.11 -1.82 -21.78
CA GLY A 294 -5.17 -2.44 -20.46
C GLY A 294 -6.60 -2.61 -20.01
N SER A 295 -6.99 -3.76 -19.49
CA SER A 295 -8.35 -4.00 -18.98
C SER A 295 -8.32 -4.75 -17.65
N PHE A 296 -8.94 -4.15 -16.64
CA PHE A 296 -8.92 -4.61 -15.26
C PHE A 296 -10.34 -4.65 -14.71
N ILE A 297 -10.66 -5.70 -13.97
CA ILE A 297 -11.96 -5.89 -13.32
C ILE A 297 -11.73 -6.22 -11.84
N GLY A 298 -12.54 -5.62 -10.97
CA GLY A 298 -12.52 -5.90 -9.54
C GLY A 298 -13.92 -5.76 -8.94
N MET A 299 -14.03 -6.15 -7.68
CA MET A 299 -15.21 -5.89 -6.85
C MET A 299 -14.90 -4.72 -5.93
N ASP A 300 -15.87 -3.83 -5.77
CA ASP A 300 -15.77 -2.64 -4.94
C ASP A 300 -17.04 -2.48 -4.08
N GLU A 301 -17.00 -1.64 -3.05
CA GLU A 301 -18.14 -1.28 -2.23
C GLU A 301 -18.45 0.23 -2.28
N ILE A 302 -19.56 0.55 -2.94
CA ILE A 302 -20.05 1.92 -3.13
C ILE A 302 -21.36 2.09 -2.37
N ASP A 303 -21.40 3.02 -1.41
CA ASP A 303 -22.57 3.29 -0.56
C ASP A 303 -23.18 2.03 0.08
N GLY A 304 -22.32 1.12 0.55
CA GLY A 304 -22.71 -0.15 1.17
C GLY A 304 -23.24 -1.19 0.18
N LYS A 305 -23.10 -0.97 -1.13
CA LYS A 305 -23.43 -1.93 -2.18
C LYS A 305 -22.17 -2.45 -2.84
N THR A 306 -22.07 -3.77 -2.93
CA THR A 306 -21.06 -4.41 -3.75
C THR A 306 -21.34 -4.16 -5.23
N VAL A 307 -20.35 -3.64 -5.95
CA VAL A 307 -20.41 -3.38 -7.39
C VAL A 307 -19.23 -4.04 -8.10
N LEU A 308 -19.40 -4.30 -9.40
CA LEU A 308 -18.25 -4.56 -10.27
C LEU A 308 -17.66 -3.23 -10.73
N THR A 309 -16.34 -3.11 -10.67
CA THR A 309 -15.59 -1.96 -11.17
C THR A 309 -14.71 -2.40 -12.32
N ARG A 310 -14.66 -1.60 -13.38
CA ARG A 310 -13.81 -1.78 -14.55
C ARG A 310 -12.91 -0.58 -14.75
N ASN A 311 -11.65 -0.83 -15.01
CA ASN A 311 -10.63 0.15 -15.34
C ASN A 311 -10.03 -0.21 -16.69
N VAL A 312 -10.01 0.75 -17.62
CA VAL A 312 -9.49 0.58 -18.97
C VAL A 312 -8.42 1.62 -19.24
N TRP A 313 -7.25 1.15 -19.67
CA TRP A 313 -6.18 2.01 -20.19
C TRP A 313 -6.19 1.95 -21.71
N SER A 314 -6.17 3.11 -22.35
CA SER A 314 -6.19 3.24 -23.81
C SER A 314 -5.47 4.51 -24.26
N HIS A 315 -5.38 4.72 -25.58
CA HIS A 315 -4.72 5.90 -26.18
C HIS A 315 -3.29 6.14 -25.64
N ILE A 316 -2.58 5.03 -25.40
CA ILE A 316 -1.25 5.03 -24.80
C ILE A 316 -0.23 5.42 -25.85
N THR A 317 0.56 6.44 -25.53
CA THR A 317 1.72 6.90 -26.30
C THR A 317 2.86 7.23 -25.34
N ALA A 318 4.04 7.52 -25.88
CA ALA A 318 5.16 8.02 -25.07
C ALA A 318 4.88 9.36 -24.36
N LYS A 319 3.77 10.04 -24.68
CA LYS A 319 3.41 11.37 -24.16
C LYS A 319 1.96 11.45 -23.68
N SER A 320 1.25 10.33 -23.59
CA SER A 320 -0.12 10.32 -23.11
C SER A 320 -0.57 8.94 -22.67
N GLY A 321 -1.46 8.90 -21.69
CA GLY A 321 -2.27 7.72 -21.38
C GLY A 321 -3.67 8.16 -21.01
N GLN A 322 -4.67 7.45 -21.51
CA GLN A 322 -6.05 7.65 -21.09
C GLN A 322 -6.47 6.50 -20.18
N GLN A 323 -7.17 6.84 -19.10
CA GLN A 323 -7.74 5.88 -18.17
C GLN A 323 -9.22 6.18 -17.94
N ASP A 324 -10.06 5.17 -18.17
CA ASP A 324 -11.52 5.24 -17.99
C ASP A 324 -11.99 4.22 -16.97
N TRP A 325 -12.92 4.62 -16.09
CA TRP A 325 -13.57 3.74 -15.13
C TRP A 325 -15.06 3.67 -15.33
N ALA A 326 -15.62 2.52 -15.02
CA ALA A 326 -17.06 2.32 -14.95
C ALA A 326 -17.43 1.33 -13.85
N ILE A 327 -18.64 1.48 -13.32
CA ILE A 327 -19.21 0.56 -12.33
C ILE A 327 -20.44 -0.16 -12.88
N SER A 328 -20.74 -1.31 -12.32
CA SER A 328 -21.88 -2.15 -12.67
C SER A 328 -22.54 -2.71 -11.40
N THR A 329 -23.86 -2.52 -11.29
CA THR A 329 -24.69 -3.10 -10.21
C THR A 329 -25.44 -4.36 -10.62
N ASP A 330 -25.30 -4.83 -11.86
CA ASP A 330 -26.10 -5.93 -12.44
C ASP A 330 -25.24 -7.08 -12.99
N ALA A 331 -24.08 -7.30 -12.36
CA ALA A 331 -23.09 -8.31 -12.73
C ALA A 331 -22.53 -8.15 -14.16
N GLY A 332 -22.36 -6.90 -14.62
CA GLY A 332 -21.63 -6.53 -15.82
C GLY A 332 -22.49 -6.41 -17.07
N LYS A 333 -23.83 -6.47 -16.93
CA LYS A 333 -24.76 -6.34 -18.05
C LYS A 333 -24.84 -4.89 -18.53
N SER A 334 -24.79 -3.94 -17.59
CA SER A 334 -24.70 -2.51 -17.89
C SER A 334 -23.59 -1.84 -17.09
N TRP A 335 -23.00 -0.79 -17.67
CA TRP A 335 -21.87 -0.08 -17.10
C TRP A 335 -22.16 1.42 -17.06
N VAL A 336 -21.99 2.02 -15.89
CA VAL A 336 -22.10 3.46 -15.67
C VAL A 336 -20.69 4.03 -15.62
N PRO A 337 -20.26 4.89 -16.55
CA PRO A 337 -18.96 5.56 -16.48
C PRO A 337 -18.86 6.44 -15.24
N THR A 338 -17.73 6.38 -14.55
CA THR A 338 -17.49 7.12 -13.30
C THR A 338 -16.24 7.97 -13.32
N TRP A 339 -15.34 7.72 -14.26
CA TRP A 339 -14.06 8.42 -14.36
C TRP A 339 -13.57 8.39 -15.79
N THR A 340 -13.00 9.50 -16.25
CA THR A 340 -12.13 9.54 -17.42
C THR A 340 -10.98 10.48 -17.11
N SER A 341 -9.77 10.09 -17.48
CA SER A 341 -8.58 10.90 -17.23
C SER A 341 -7.56 10.78 -18.33
N THR A 342 -6.81 11.86 -18.52
CA THR A 342 -5.69 11.91 -19.45
C THR A 342 -4.45 12.41 -18.73
N ASP A 343 -3.43 11.57 -18.71
CA ASP A 343 -2.10 11.92 -18.26
C ASP A 343 -1.29 12.45 -19.44
N THR A 344 -0.56 13.53 -19.22
CA THR A 344 0.43 14.09 -20.16
C THR A 344 1.70 14.41 -19.38
N PRO A 345 2.91 14.33 -19.98
CA PRO A 345 4.14 14.62 -19.27
C PRO A 345 4.04 15.97 -18.58
N ALA A 346 4.40 16.02 -17.29
CA ALA A 346 4.47 17.29 -16.61
C ALA A 346 5.44 18.19 -17.38
N GLY A 347 4.99 19.38 -17.77
CA GLY A 347 5.91 20.39 -18.30
C GLY A 347 7.03 20.57 -17.28
N ARG A 348 8.28 20.72 -17.73
CA ARG A 348 9.37 21.09 -16.81
C ARG A 348 8.91 22.35 -16.08
N SER A 349 8.70 22.27 -14.77
CA SER A 349 8.57 23.46 -13.94
C SER A 349 9.81 24.33 -14.21
N PRO A 350 9.64 25.62 -14.50
CA PRO A 350 10.75 26.51 -14.80
C PRO A 350 11.76 26.62 -13.65
#